data_AF-A0A7Z9RYZ0-F1
#
_entry.id   AF-A0A7Z9RYZ0-F1
#
_cell.length_a   1.000
_cell.length_b   1.000
_cell.length_c   1.000
_cell.angle_alpha   90.00
_cell.angle_beta   90.00
_cell.angle_gamma   90.00
#
_symmetry.space_group_name_H-M   'P 1'
#
loop_
_entity.id
_entity.type
_entity.pdbx_description
1 polymer ?
#
loop_
_entity_poly.entity_id
_entity_poly.type
_entity_poly.pdbx_seq_one_letter_code
_entity_poly.pdbx_strand_id
1 'polypeptide(L)'
;MMDHATMAFAQAEHALRLTFRPFSATPIPLSLPGTRFVTIFTHPSDKGGGTLRSFNELAFVARELLPRLLADEGWPLTGEPMEDWEGTAERLPVELTVNEVRDRWPDDFDEMRARYPVLLASENLSMRIADRFRFGMREFQRSRELQALMESDALTPEALGGIFDAAWEDAGELYGIRTPEMDRIASIARDVDGVLGLKVMGAGFGGNLLAVIHEEAVNQLIDALGSNGDGVLVCSAGGGMDVLEVEDLAPAADEQEAGLAVVLLCGGEGRRMQAGGVTTHKPLLEVNGVPSTRFVLESLLDSGLDFAQFLVVVPPARVSEYETALSDLSAEIITQDEPLGTGNAVFAALDHLTAEVEHVWVTFGSQPLIRAASVRAALGHHLANQLDFTLPTTWRDEPYAPLLRDDERRVTDSVETHLDGFEAPEFGETNIGGYWASRMALESVLRELHTELFDEEAGRYRTPSGELGYPNEMVRGCLAAGQGVDGVPCADPEEVVGIKTPAHLEDINKRLEARRRWN
;
A
#
# COMPACT_ATOMS: atom_id res chain seq x y z
N MET A 1 12.09 -1.82 -13.39
CA MET A 1 12.82 -0.75 -12.67
C MET A 1 11.98 0.51 -12.60
N MET A 2 11.49 1.05 -13.73
CA MET A 2 10.55 2.20 -13.72
C MET A 2 9.32 1.93 -12.86
N ASP A 3 8.57 0.86 -13.13
CA ASP A 3 7.33 0.59 -12.39
C ASP A 3 7.55 0.44 -10.89
N HIS A 4 8.56 -0.33 -10.48
CA HIS A 4 8.93 -0.45 -9.06
C HIS A 4 9.36 0.88 -8.44
N ALA A 5 10.11 1.71 -9.18
CA ALA A 5 10.51 3.04 -8.71
C ALA A 5 9.30 3.96 -8.54
N THR A 6 8.35 3.94 -9.48
CA THR A 6 7.10 4.69 -9.36
C THR A 6 6.27 4.19 -8.19
N MET A 7 6.15 2.87 -7.98
CA MET A 7 5.44 2.32 -6.84
C MET A 7 6.08 2.68 -5.49
N ALA A 8 7.41 2.73 -5.43
CA ALA A 8 8.14 3.01 -4.19
C ALA A 8 8.24 4.52 -3.87
N PHE A 9 8.49 5.36 -4.87
CA PHE A 9 8.88 6.76 -4.66
C PHE A 9 7.84 7.78 -5.16
N ALA A 10 6.70 7.35 -5.68
CA ALA A 10 5.64 8.29 -6.04
C ALA A 10 5.15 9.06 -4.80
N GLN A 11 4.67 10.27 -5.01
CA GLN A 11 4.07 11.08 -3.98
C GLN A 11 2.81 11.71 -4.57
N ALA A 12 1.76 11.85 -3.75
CA ALA A 12 0.54 12.53 -4.16
C ALA A 12 0.89 13.94 -4.66
N GLU A 13 0.21 14.41 -5.71
CA GLU A 13 0.43 15.74 -6.33
C GLU A 13 1.85 15.97 -6.87
N HIS A 14 2.65 14.93 -7.11
CA HIS A 14 3.99 15.04 -7.69
C HIS A 14 4.14 14.18 -8.94
N ALA A 15 4.93 14.67 -9.90
CA ALA A 15 5.54 13.82 -10.92
C ALA A 15 6.84 13.24 -10.37
N LEU A 16 7.23 12.06 -10.84
CA LEU A 16 8.49 11.42 -10.43
C LEU A 16 9.53 11.51 -11.53
N ARG A 17 10.61 12.27 -11.30
CA ARG A 17 11.78 12.27 -12.18
C ARG A 17 12.67 11.07 -11.89
N LEU A 18 12.81 10.19 -12.88
CA LEU A 18 13.72 9.04 -12.82
C LEU A 18 14.98 9.30 -13.63
N THR A 19 16.15 9.22 -12.99
CA THR A 19 17.46 9.21 -13.64
C THR A 19 18.04 7.81 -13.49
N PHE A 20 18.75 7.28 -14.49
CA PHE A 20 19.21 5.87 -14.49
C PHE A 20 20.74 5.71 -14.37
N ARG A 21 21.52 6.80 -14.40
CA ARG A 21 22.99 6.77 -14.33
C ARG A 21 23.57 8.01 -13.61
N PRO A 22 23.81 7.95 -12.29
CA PRO A 22 23.36 6.91 -11.36
C PRO A 22 21.83 6.90 -11.23
N PHE A 23 21.27 5.81 -10.69
CA PHE A 23 19.83 5.75 -10.48
C PHE A 23 19.41 6.74 -9.38
N SER A 24 18.39 7.56 -9.65
CA SER A 24 17.74 8.41 -8.65
C SER A 24 16.27 8.62 -8.99
N ALA A 25 15.45 8.82 -7.96
CA ALA A 25 14.05 9.17 -8.06
C ALA A 25 13.85 10.48 -7.30
N THR A 26 13.34 11.51 -7.97
CA THR A 26 13.11 12.83 -7.37
C THR A 26 11.66 13.24 -7.60
N PRO A 27 10.85 13.42 -6.54
CA PRO A 27 9.51 13.98 -6.70
C PRO A 27 9.63 15.46 -7.11
N ILE A 28 8.81 15.87 -8.07
CA ILE A 28 8.70 17.24 -8.55
C ILE A 28 7.22 17.63 -8.42
N PRO A 29 6.89 18.71 -7.67
CA PRO A 29 5.52 19.16 -7.53
C PRO A 29 4.83 19.32 -8.89
N LEU A 30 3.62 18.80 -9.02
CA LEU A 30 2.83 18.88 -10.24
C LEU A 30 1.51 19.59 -9.91
N SER A 31 1.42 20.86 -10.29
CA SER A 31 0.22 21.66 -10.08
C SER A 31 -0.41 22.04 -11.42
N LEU A 32 -1.60 21.51 -11.70
CA LEU A 32 -2.37 21.80 -12.91
C LEU A 32 -3.85 22.03 -12.55
N PRO A 33 -4.17 23.19 -11.96
CA PRO A 33 -5.51 23.45 -11.42
C PRO A 33 -6.58 23.37 -12.51
N GLY A 34 -7.73 22.79 -12.17
CA GLY A 34 -8.87 22.65 -13.10
C GLY A 34 -8.68 21.60 -14.19
N THR A 35 -7.67 20.74 -14.07
CA THR A 35 -7.41 19.65 -15.03
C THR A 35 -7.43 18.27 -14.36
N ARG A 36 -7.51 17.24 -15.20
CA ARG A 36 -7.34 15.85 -14.83
C ARG A 36 -6.46 15.13 -15.84
N PHE A 37 -5.80 14.08 -15.37
CA PHE A 37 -5.26 13.04 -16.25
C PHE A 37 -6.33 11.98 -16.45
N VAL A 38 -6.55 11.56 -17.70
CA VAL A 38 -7.41 10.44 -18.00
C VAL A 38 -6.65 9.43 -18.84
N THR A 39 -6.84 8.15 -18.51
CA THR A 39 -6.45 7.07 -19.43
C THR A 39 -7.66 6.65 -20.26
N ILE A 40 -7.43 6.38 -21.54
CA ILE A 40 -8.47 5.94 -22.47
C ILE A 40 -8.04 4.60 -23.04
N PHE A 41 -8.72 3.52 -22.64
CA PHE A 41 -8.46 2.20 -23.19
C PHE A 41 -8.90 2.12 -24.65
N THR A 42 -7.99 1.67 -25.52
CA THR A 42 -8.25 1.53 -26.96
C THR A 42 -8.67 0.11 -27.31
N HIS A 43 -7.72 -0.82 -27.25
CA HIS A 43 -7.90 -2.23 -27.52
C HIS A 43 -6.69 -3.01 -26.96
N PRO A 44 -6.83 -4.34 -26.72
CA PRO A 44 -5.70 -5.16 -26.32
C PRO A 44 -4.61 -5.16 -27.38
N SER A 45 -3.34 -5.07 -26.95
CA SER A 45 -2.22 -5.24 -27.88
C SER A 45 -2.14 -6.70 -28.34
N ASP A 46 -2.10 -6.91 -29.67
CA ASP A 46 -1.92 -8.22 -30.26
C ASP A 46 -0.52 -8.75 -29.91
N LYS A 47 -0.47 -9.90 -29.21
CA LYS A 47 0.80 -10.59 -28.89
C LYS A 47 1.23 -11.59 -29.97
N GLY A 48 0.60 -11.54 -31.14
CA GLY A 48 0.93 -12.32 -32.31
C GLY A 48 2.30 -12.00 -32.93
N GLY A 49 2.70 -12.83 -33.90
CA GLY A 49 4.06 -12.80 -34.46
C GLY A 49 4.44 -11.50 -35.19
N GLY A 50 3.47 -10.76 -35.74
CA GLY A 50 3.72 -9.48 -36.43
C GLY A 50 4.08 -8.35 -35.47
N THR A 51 3.28 -8.17 -34.40
CA THR A 51 3.56 -7.19 -33.36
C THR A 51 4.84 -7.53 -32.59
N LEU A 52 5.05 -8.80 -32.25
CA LEU A 52 6.27 -9.23 -31.59
C LEU A 52 7.51 -8.94 -32.44
N ARG A 53 7.43 -9.13 -33.77
CA ARG A 53 8.51 -8.77 -34.69
C ARG A 53 8.77 -7.27 -34.69
N SER A 54 7.72 -6.46 -34.74
CA SER A 54 7.84 -4.99 -34.71
C SER A 54 8.45 -4.50 -33.39
N PHE A 55 8.05 -5.08 -32.25
CA PHE A 55 8.65 -4.78 -30.96
C PHE A 55 10.13 -5.17 -30.90
N ASN A 56 10.48 -6.35 -31.43
CA ASN A 56 11.86 -6.81 -31.49
C ASN A 56 12.72 -5.94 -32.40
N GLU A 57 12.18 -5.40 -33.50
CA GLU A 57 12.87 -4.42 -34.35
C GLU A 57 13.27 -3.20 -33.54
N LEU A 58 12.33 -2.59 -32.80
CA LEU A 58 12.60 -1.40 -31.99
C LEU A 58 13.71 -1.66 -30.96
N ALA A 59 13.63 -2.81 -30.26
CA ALA A 59 14.64 -3.21 -29.29
C ALA A 59 16.01 -3.48 -29.95
N PHE A 60 16.04 -4.14 -31.11
CA PHE A 60 17.26 -4.45 -31.84
C PHE A 60 17.95 -3.17 -32.34
N VAL A 61 17.20 -2.25 -32.97
CA VAL A 61 17.74 -0.98 -33.44
C VAL A 61 18.32 -0.17 -32.28
N ALA A 62 17.57 -0.03 -31.18
CA ALA A 62 17.99 0.77 -30.04
C ALA A 62 19.19 0.19 -29.28
N ARG A 63 19.29 -1.14 -29.17
CA ARG A 63 20.28 -1.80 -28.31
C ARG A 63 21.52 -2.30 -29.06
N GLU A 64 21.38 -2.62 -30.34
CA GLU A 64 22.46 -3.21 -31.13
C GLU A 64 22.99 -2.26 -32.20
N LEU A 65 22.10 -1.66 -32.99
CA LEU A 65 22.51 -0.90 -34.18
C LEU A 65 22.93 0.53 -33.84
N LEU A 66 22.07 1.29 -33.15
CA LEU A 66 22.36 2.70 -32.85
C LEU A 66 23.64 2.89 -32.03
N PRO A 67 23.94 2.10 -30.98
CA PRO A 67 25.20 2.27 -30.25
C PRO A 67 26.45 2.09 -31.12
N ARG A 68 26.41 1.15 -32.07
CA ARG A 68 27.51 0.90 -33.00
C ARG A 68 27.65 2.02 -34.02
N LEU A 69 26.55 2.43 -34.64
CA LEU A 69 26.53 3.52 -35.62
C LEU A 69 26.97 4.86 -35.01
N LEU A 70 26.55 5.14 -33.78
CA LEU A 70 26.95 6.35 -33.07
C LEU A 70 28.42 6.32 -32.66
N ALA A 71 28.96 5.15 -32.32
CA ALA A 71 30.40 5.01 -32.06
C ALA A 71 31.24 5.30 -33.32
N ASP A 72 30.76 4.90 -34.50
CA ASP A 72 31.40 5.21 -35.79
C ASP A 72 31.38 6.73 -36.08
N GLU A 73 30.31 7.43 -35.69
CA GLU A 73 30.20 8.90 -35.75
C GLU A 73 31.04 9.62 -34.68
N GLY A 74 31.81 8.88 -33.87
CA GLY A 74 32.67 9.43 -32.83
C GLY A 74 31.90 9.91 -31.60
N TRP A 75 30.64 9.50 -31.43
CA TRP A 75 29.86 9.80 -30.23
C TRP A 75 30.33 8.93 -29.07
N PRO A 76 30.97 9.50 -28.05
CA PRO A 76 31.34 8.71 -26.89
C PRO A 76 30.04 8.42 -26.14
N LEU A 77 29.71 7.15 -25.93
CA LEU A 77 28.56 6.71 -25.11
C LEU A 77 28.83 7.01 -23.61
N THR A 78 29.26 8.22 -23.29
CA THR A 78 29.70 8.71 -21.97
C THR A 78 28.57 9.16 -21.08
N GLY A 79 27.35 9.33 -21.63
CA GLY A 79 26.17 9.78 -20.90
C GLY A 79 25.95 11.29 -20.90
N GLU A 80 26.83 12.07 -21.52
CA GLU A 80 26.64 13.51 -21.72
C GLU A 80 25.58 13.79 -22.81
N PRO A 81 24.86 14.94 -22.77
CA PRO A 81 23.89 15.30 -23.80
C PRO A 81 24.54 15.55 -25.18
N MET A 82 23.89 15.09 -26.25
CA MET A 82 24.27 15.39 -27.64
C MET A 82 23.71 16.74 -28.10
N GLU A 83 24.59 17.73 -28.26
CA GLU A 83 24.20 19.07 -28.73
C GLU A 83 23.77 19.06 -30.21
N ASP A 84 24.60 18.53 -31.13
CA ASP A 84 24.26 18.39 -32.56
C ASP A 84 23.69 17.00 -32.90
N TRP A 85 22.58 16.65 -32.26
CA TRP A 85 21.93 15.38 -32.55
C TRP A 85 21.16 15.39 -33.87
N GLU A 86 20.66 16.56 -34.31
CA GLU A 86 19.96 16.69 -35.59
C GLU A 86 20.90 16.43 -36.76
N GLY A 87 22.09 17.04 -36.77
CA GLY A 87 23.10 16.77 -37.79
C GLY A 87 23.58 15.31 -37.75
N THR A 88 23.67 14.71 -36.56
CA THR A 88 23.97 13.28 -36.43
C THR A 88 22.85 12.42 -37.05
N ALA A 89 21.59 12.75 -36.80
CA ALA A 89 20.45 12.06 -37.39
C ALA A 89 20.40 12.14 -38.92
N GLU A 90 20.92 13.22 -39.52
CA GLU A 90 21.04 13.37 -40.98
C GLU A 90 22.13 12.47 -41.59
N ARG A 91 23.19 12.17 -40.83
CA ARG A 91 24.29 11.31 -41.27
C ARG A 91 24.02 9.82 -41.07
N LEU A 92 23.14 9.47 -40.13
CA LEU A 92 22.72 8.08 -39.93
C LEU A 92 21.99 7.53 -41.17
N PRO A 93 22.14 6.23 -41.48
CA PRO A 93 21.31 5.58 -42.50
C PRO A 93 19.82 5.79 -42.20
N VAL A 94 19.02 6.02 -43.25
CA VAL A 94 17.56 6.12 -43.09
C VAL A 94 17.00 4.75 -42.67
N GLU A 95 17.40 3.71 -43.39
CA GLU A 95 17.07 2.32 -43.09
C GLU A 95 18.31 1.43 -43.26
N LEU A 96 18.26 0.26 -42.65
CA LEU A 96 19.19 -0.84 -42.91
C LEU A 96 18.43 -2.14 -43.05
N THR A 97 18.76 -2.91 -44.09
CA THR A 97 18.30 -4.29 -44.24
C THR A 97 19.13 -5.24 -43.37
N VAL A 98 18.56 -6.40 -43.04
CA VAL A 98 19.29 -7.46 -42.30
C VAL A 98 20.58 -7.88 -43.03
N ASN A 99 20.56 -7.93 -44.37
CA ASN A 99 21.75 -8.18 -45.18
C ASN A 99 22.83 -7.10 -44.98
N GLU A 100 22.47 -5.81 -45.03
CA GLU A 100 23.44 -4.72 -44.81
C GLU A 100 24.00 -4.73 -43.38
N VAL A 101 23.19 -5.12 -42.38
CA VAL A 101 23.67 -5.31 -41.01
C VAL A 101 24.69 -6.44 -40.93
N ARG A 102 24.42 -7.59 -41.56
CA ARG A 102 25.36 -8.72 -41.63
C ARG A 102 26.66 -8.32 -42.32
N ASP A 103 26.58 -7.62 -43.44
CA ASP A 103 27.74 -7.26 -44.23
C ASP A 103 28.60 -6.20 -43.51
N ARG A 104 27.98 -5.34 -42.69
CA ARG A 104 28.69 -4.32 -41.89
C ARG A 104 29.37 -4.90 -40.65
N TRP A 105 28.75 -5.89 -39.99
CA TRP A 105 29.28 -6.52 -38.77
C TRP A 105 29.26 -8.05 -38.86
N PRO A 106 30.05 -8.65 -39.76
CA PRO A 106 30.01 -10.10 -40.01
C PRO A 106 30.40 -10.93 -38.79
N ASP A 107 31.33 -10.43 -37.97
CA ASP A 107 31.84 -11.15 -36.80
C ASP A 107 30.85 -11.15 -35.62
N ASP A 108 29.98 -10.12 -35.52
CA ASP A 108 28.99 -9.99 -34.44
C ASP A 108 27.61 -10.56 -34.83
N PHE A 109 27.35 -10.74 -36.13
CA PHE A 109 26.00 -11.01 -36.64
C PHE A 109 25.39 -12.31 -36.11
N ASP A 110 26.20 -13.35 -35.93
CA ASP A 110 25.71 -14.62 -35.38
C ASP A 110 25.20 -14.48 -33.94
N GLU A 111 25.85 -13.66 -33.12
CA GLU A 111 25.41 -13.36 -31.76
C GLU A 111 24.13 -12.54 -31.76
N MET A 112 24.05 -11.51 -32.62
CA MET A 112 22.82 -10.74 -32.83
C MET A 112 21.65 -11.63 -33.24
N ARG A 113 21.88 -12.54 -34.20
CA ARG A 113 20.89 -13.50 -34.69
C ARG A 113 20.43 -14.47 -33.61
N ALA A 114 21.32 -14.91 -32.72
CA ALA A 114 20.96 -15.74 -31.59
C ALA A 114 20.02 -15.01 -30.60
N ARG A 115 20.21 -13.69 -30.38
CA ARG A 115 19.33 -12.88 -29.53
C ARG A 115 17.99 -12.54 -30.19
N TYR A 116 17.97 -12.31 -31.51
CA TYR A 116 16.79 -11.87 -32.26
C TYR A 116 16.43 -12.80 -33.43
N PRO A 117 16.22 -14.11 -33.19
CA PRO A 117 16.14 -15.12 -34.26
C PRO A 117 14.94 -14.93 -35.19
N VAL A 118 13.80 -14.47 -34.67
CA VAL A 118 12.58 -14.26 -35.47
C VAL A 118 12.69 -13.02 -36.35
N LEU A 119 13.36 -11.97 -35.86
CA LEU A 119 13.56 -10.72 -36.59
C LEU A 119 14.55 -10.92 -37.73
N LEU A 120 15.69 -11.54 -37.42
CA LEU A 120 16.84 -11.69 -38.34
C LEU A 120 16.73 -12.93 -39.25
N ALA A 121 15.59 -13.63 -39.24
CA ALA A 121 15.31 -14.73 -40.16
C ALA A 121 15.04 -14.26 -41.60
N SER A 122 14.62 -13.01 -41.79
CA SER A 122 14.32 -12.45 -43.11
C SER A 122 15.43 -11.49 -43.55
N GLU A 123 16.23 -11.92 -44.51
CA GLU A 123 17.41 -11.19 -44.99
C GLU A 123 17.11 -9.81 -45.60
N ASN A 124 15.90 -9.62 -46.14
CA ASN A 124 15.48 -8.37 -46.79
C ASN A 124 14.58 -7.50 -45.91
N LEU A 125 14.37 -7.85 -44.64
CA LEU A 125 13.63 -7.00 -43.73
C LEU A 125 14.39 -5.67 -43.56
N SER A 126 13.72 -4.56 -43.90
CA SER A 126 14.23 -3.20 -43.70
C SER A 126 13.84 -2.70 -42.32
N MET A 127 14.77 -2.04 -41.63
CA MET A 127 14.59 -1.49 -40.29
C MET A 127 14.88 0.00 -40.32
N ARG A 128 13.98 0.81 -39.77
CA ARG A 128 14.17 2.26 -39.70
C ARG A 128 15.25 2.57 -38.68
N ILE A 129 16.23 3.39 -39.04
CA ILE A 129 17.37 3.70 -38.16
C ILE A 129 17.33 5.16 -37.73
N ALA A 130 17.46 6.10 -38.67
CA ALA A 130 17.48 7.53 -38.36
C ALA A 130 16.23 7.97 -37.61
N ASP A 131 15.04 7.46 -37.97
CA ASP A 131 13.80 7.84 -37.30
C ASP A 131 13.70 7.32 -35.87
N ARG A 132 14.23 6.12 -35.58
CA ARG A 132 14.27 5.57 -34.21
C ARG A 132 15.22 6.39 -33.34
N PHE A 133 16.33 6.84 -33.91
CA PHE A 133 17.23 7.77 -33.25
C PHE A 133 16.57 9.12 -32.97
N ARG A 134 15.93 9.73 -33.98
CA ARG A 134 15.18 10.99 -33.82
C ARG A 134 14.12 10.88 -32.72
N PHE A 135 13.36 9.78 -32.70
CA PHE A 135 12.37 9.52 -31.65
C PHE A 135 13.00 9.56 -30.25
N GLY A 136 14.10 8.82 -30.05
CA GLY A 136 14.80 8.79 -28.75
C GLY A 136 15.32 10.16 -28.31
N MET A 137 15.88 10.93 -29.25
CA MET A 137 16.39 12.28 -28.96
C MET A 137 15.26 13.27 -28.66
N ARG A 138 14.16 13.22 -29.41
CA ARG A 138 13.00 14.10 -29.18
C ARG A 138 12.25 13.75 -27.89
N GLU A 139 12.16 12.48 -27.51
CA GLU A 139 11.58 12.10 -26.21
C GLU A 139 12.47 12.59 -25.06
N PHE A 140 13.80 12.53 -25.21
CA PHE A 140 14.74 13.12 -24.26
C PHE A 140 14.58 14.64 -24.15
N GLN A 141 14.44 15.35 -25.28
CA GLN A 141 14.20 16.79 -25.30
C GLN A 141 12.87 17.17 -24.62
N ARG A 142 11.77 16.51 -24.97
CA ARG A 142 10.46 16.73 -24.32
C ARG A 142 10.52 16.48 -22.82
N SER A 143 11.22 15.44 -22.40
CA SER A 143 11.40 15.15 -20.97
C SER A 143 12.16 16.27 -20.26
N ARG A 144 13.22 16.83 -20.88
CA ARG A 144 13.95 17.97 -20.31
C ARG A 144 13.14 19.26 -20.31
N GLU A 145 12.38 19.51 -21.37
CA GLU A 145 11.49 20.66 -21.48
C GLU A 145 10.42 20.63 -20.38
N LEU A 146 9.74 19.48 -20.22
CA LEU A 146 8.76 19.30 -19.15
C LEU A 146 9.37 19.52 -17.77
N GLN A 147 10.55 18.95 -17.51
CA GLN A 147 11.28 19.17 -16.25
C GLN A 147 11.58 20.65 -16.02
N ALA A 148 12.08 21.36 -17.03
CA ALA A 148 12.38 22.79 -16.91
C ALA A 148 11.12 23.62 -16.63
N LEU A 149 9.99 23.31 -17.27
CA LEU A 149 8.71 23.98 -17.02
C LEU A 149 8.20 23.72 -15.60
N MET A 150 8.34 22.49 -15.08
CA MET A 150 7.95 22.15 -13.72
C MET A 150 8.85 22.81 -12.67
N GLU A 151 10.17 22.76 -12.86
CA GLU A 151 11.15 23.34 -11.91
C GLU A 151 11.07 24.88 -11.86
N SER A 152 10.59 25.52 -12.91
CA SER A 152 10.39 26.98 -12.99
C SER A 152 8.97 27.44 -12.66
N ASP A 153 8.07 26.53 -12.26
CA ASP A 153 6.64 26.80 -12.01
C ASP A 153 5.94 27.50 -13.20
N ALA A 154 6.40 27.18 -14.42
CA ALA A 154 5.91 27.75 -15.67
C ALA A 154 5.07 26.76 -16.49
N LEU A 155 4.85 25.54 -15.97
CA LEU A 155 4.06 24.51 -16.63
C LEU A 155 2.58 24.91 -16.65
N THR A 156 2.03 25.16 -17.84
CA THR A 156 0.58 25.31 -18.03
C THR A 156 -0.04 24.01 -18.56
N PRO A 157 -1.36 23.81 -18.36
CA PRO A 157 -2.08 22.71 -18.98
C PRO A 157 -1.90 22.60 -20.50
N GLU A 158 -1.91 23.73 -21.21
CA GLU A 158 -1.77 23.79 -22.67
C GLU A 158 -0.34 23.43 -23.10
N ALA A 159 0.67 23.85 -22.33
CA ALA A 159 2.06 23.47 -22.60
C ALA A 159 2.25 21.96 -22.44
N LEU A 160 1.68 21.36 -21.39
CA LEU A 160 1.71 19.91 -21.20
C LEU A 160 0.95 19.17 -22.33
N GLY A 161 -0.22 19.68 -22.71
CA GLY A 161 -0.99 19.17 -23.84
C GLY A 161 -0.20 19.17 -25.14
N GLY A 162 0.49 20.26 -25.45
CA GLY A 162 1.39 20.36 -26.60
C GLY A 162 2.54 19.35 -26.57
N ILE A 163 3.15 19.12 -25.40
CA ILE A 163 4.19 18.10 -25.22
C ILE A 163 3.62 16.70 -25.48
N PHE A 164 2.40 16.41 -25.01
CA PHE A 164 1.72 15.14 -25.25
C PHE A 164 1.43 14.92 -26.73
N ASP A 165 0.88 15.92 -27.43
CA ASP A 165 0.58 15.82 -28.85
C ASP A 165 1.83 15.68 -29.72
N ALA A 166 2.92 16.36 -29.37
CA ALA A 166 4.22 16.15 -30.02
C ALA A 166 4.74 14.72 -29.81
N ALA A 167 4.57 14.15 -28.62
CA ALA A 167 4.92 12.75 -28.36
C ALA A 167 4.01 11.78 -29.12
N TRP A 168 2.72 12.09 -29.28
CA TRP A 168 1.78 11.33 -30.09
C TRP A 168 2.16 11.30 -31.57
N GLU A 169 2.54 12.45 -32.13
CA GLU A 169 2.98 12.56 -33.52
C GLU A 169 4.21 11.66 -33.76
N ASP A 170 5.25 11.85 -32.96
CA ASP A 170 6.50 11.09 -33.04
C ASP A 170 6.28 9.57 -32.82
N ALA A 171 5.35 9.18 -31.94
CA ALA A 171 5.00 7.77 -31.70
C ALA A 171 4.46 7.07 -32.96
N GLY A 172 3.75 7.80 -33.83
CA GLY A 172 3.29 7.28 -35.12
C GLY A 172 4.35 7.43 -36.20
N GLU A 173 4.76 8.67 -36.45
CA GLU A 173 5.57 9.04 -37.61
C GLU A 173 6.99 8.50 -37.50
N LEU A 174 7.64 8.58 -36.34
CA LEU A 174 9.03 8.15 -36.16
C LEU A 174 9.16 6.75 -35.54
N TYR A 175 8.28 6.40 -34.60
CA TYR A 175 8.39 5.16 -33.82
C TYR A 175 7.45 4.04 -34.29
N GLY A 176 6.37 4.36 -35.02
CA GLY A 176 5.50 3.35 -35.64
C GLY A 176 4.76 2.45 -34.64
N ILE A 177 4.41 2.98 -33.47
CA ILE A 177 3.71 2.23 -32.40
C ILE A 177 2.22 2.57 -32.30
N ARG A 178 1.71 3.47 -33.16
CA ARG A 178 0.27 3.75 -33.24
C ARG A 178 -0.43 2.70 -34.12
N THR A 179 -1.69 2.45 -33.81
CA THR A 179 -2.56 1.58 -34.61
C THR A 179 -3.74 2.40 -35.15
N PRO A 180 -4.43 1.93 -36.21
CA PRO A 180 -5.60 2.62 -36.74
C PRO A 180 -6.69 2.86 -35.70
N GLU A 181 -6.87 1.94 -34.74
CA GLU A 181 -7.88 2.09 -33.69
C GLU A 181 -7.48 3.15 -32.66
N MET A 182 -6.19 3.24 -32.32
CA MET A 182 -5.69 4.34 -31.50
C MET A 182 -5.89 5.68 -32.21
N ASP A 183 -5.59 5.76 -33.52
CA ASP A 183 -5.79 6.98 -34.30
C ASP A 183 -7.26 7.42 -34.34
N ARG A 184 -8.19 6.46 -34.49
CA ARG A 184 -9.64 6.71 -34.43
C ARG A 184 -10.06 7.31 -33.09
N ILE A 185 -9.66 6.67 -31.99
CA ILE A 185 -10.03 7.11 -30.63
C ILE A 185 -9.40 8.46 -30.30
N ALA A 186 -8.13 8.66 -30.66
CA ALA A 186 -7.45 9.93 -30.49
C ALA A 186 -8.11 11.06 -31.27
N SER A 187 -8.59 10.78 -32.49
CA SER A 187 -9.34 11.78 -33.28
C SER A 187 -10.64 12.19 -32.57
N ILE A 188 -11.42 11.22 -32.08
CA ILE A 188 -12.67 11.50 -31.35
C ILE A 188 -12.38 12.30 -30.07
N ALA A 189 -11.35 11.91 -29.31
CA ALA A 189 -10.98 12.60 -28.09
C ALA A 189 -10.56 14.06 -28.35
N ARG A 190 -9.80 14.32 -29.42
CA ARG A 190 -9.38 15.69 -29.79
C ARG A 190 -10.51 16.58 -30.27
N ASP A 191 -11.61 16.01 -30.77
CA ASP A 191 -12.79 16.78 -31.17
C ASP A 191 -13.61 17.29 -29.96
N VAL A 192 -13.29 16.83 -28.75
CA VAL A 192 -13.93 17.28 -27.50
C VAL A 192 -13.23 18.54 -26.98
N ASP A 193 -13.99 19.63 -26.90
CA ASP A 193 -13.51 20.87 -26.30
C ASP A 193 -13.09 20.65 -24.84
N GLY A 194 -11.88 21.09 -24.50
CA GLY A 194 -11.26 20.85 -23.20
C GLY A 194 -10.30 19.66 -23.11
N VAL A 195 -10.17 18.82 -24.15
CA VAL A 195 -9.03 17.89 -24.28
C VAL A 195 -7.82 18.67 -24.78
N LEU A 196 -6.80 18.81 -23.92
CA LEU A 196 -5.65 19.69 -24.16
C LEU A 196 -4.52 19.01 -24.93
N GLY A 197 -4.43 17.68 -24.82
CA GLY A 197 -3.48 16.86 -25.56
C GLY A 197 -3.46 15.43 -25.07
N LEU A 198 -2.98 14.52 -25.91
CA LEU A 198 -2.90 13.10 -25.59
C LEU A 198 -1.65 12.44 -26.16
N LYS A 199 -1.19 11.37 -25.51
CA LYS A 199 -0.08 10.54 -25.97
C LYS A 199 -0.35 9.06 -25.78
N VAL A 200 0.45 8.23 -26.45
CA VAL A 200 0.48 6.78 -26.20
C VAL A 200 1.05 6.52 -24.80
N MET A 201 0.40 5.64 -24.03
CA MET A 201 0.89 5.16 -22.75
C MET A 201 1.45 3.73 -22.91
N GLY A 202 2.66 3.49 -22.39
CA GLY A 202 3.32 2.18 -22.47
C GLY A 202 4.00 1.90 -23.81
N ALA A 203 4.08 0.63 -24.20
CA ALA A 203 4.84 0.19 -25.37
C ALA A 203 4.15 0.48 -26.73
N GLY A 204 2.87 0.88 -26.72
CA GLY A 204 2.03 1.05 -27.90
C GLY A 204 1.53 -0.28 -28.49
N PHE A 205 1.20 -0.26 -29.79
CA PHE A 205 0.52 -1.36 -30.49
C PHE A 205 -0.82 -1.76 -29.86
N GLY A 206 -1.53 -0.80 -29.26
CA GLY A 206 -2.71 -0.99 -28.42
C GLY A 206 -2.51 -0.46 -27.00
N GLY A 207 -3.42 -0.82 -26.10
CA GLY A 207 -3.41 -0.37 -24.71
C GLY A 207 -4.10 0.99 -24.52
N ASN A 208 -3.51 1.84 -23.67
CA ASN A 208 -4.11 3.09 -23.22
C ASN A 208 -3.49 4.31 -23.92
N LEU A 209 -4.32 5.32 -24.13
CA LEU A 209 -3.86 6.70 -24.31
C LEU A 209 -3.86 7.39 -22.96
N LEU A 210 -2.94 8.33 -22.75
CA LEU A 210 -2.94 9.25 -21.62
C LEU A 210 -3.28 10.64 -22.15
N ALA A 211 -4.33 11.26 -21.62
CA ALA A 211 -4.74 12.61 -21.97
C ALA A 211 -4.71 13.52 -20.76
N VAL A 212 -4.41 14.79 -21.00
CA VAL A 212 -4.65 15.89 -20.07
C VAL A 212 -5.89 16.65 -20.56
N ILE A 213 -6.84 16.86 -19.65
CA ILE A 213 -8.19 17.38 -19.97
C ILE A 213 -8.65 18.33 -18.88
N HIS A 214 -9.45 19.34 -19.22
CA HIS A 214 -10.20 20.11 -18.22
C HIS A 214 -11.20 19.23 -17.47
N GLU A 215 -11.29 19.42 -16.15
CA GLU A 215 -12.14 18.58 -15.27
C GLU A 215 -13.61 18.55 -15.73
N GLU A 216 -14.13 19.69 -16.18
CA GLU A 216 -15.52 19.81 -16.64
C GLU A 216 -15.81 19.07 -17.96
N ALA A 217 -14.79 18.77 -18.77
CA ALA A 217 -14.92 18.12 -20.06
C ALA A 217 -14.87 16.58 -19.98
N VAL A 218 -14.58 16.00 -18.82
CA VAL A 218 -14.42 14.54 -18.64
C VAL A 218 -15.69 13.77 -19.06
N ASN A 219 -16.87 14.22 -18.62
CA ASN A 219 -18.12 13.55 -18.98
C ASN A 219 -18.43 13.67 -20.47
N GLN A 220 -18.11 14.81 -21.09
CA GLN A 220 -18.28 15.00 -22.53
C GLN A 220 -17.35 14.08 -23.33
N LEU A 221 -16.13 13.83 -22.86
CA LEU A 221 -15.22 12.86 -23.45
C LEU A 221 -15.78 11.43 -23.38
N ILE A 222 -16.28 11.02 -22.22
CA ILE A 222 -16.89 9.70 -22.03
C ILE A 222 -18.06 9.51 -23.00
N ASP A 223 -18.95 10.51 -23.09
CA ASP A 223 -20.10 10.49 -23.99
C ASP A 223 -19.68 10.42 -25.48
N ALA A 224 -18.66 11.20 -25.87
CA ALA A 224 -18.15 11.23 -27.25
C ALA A 224 -17.53 9.89 -27.68
N LEU A 225 -16.91 9.17 -26.75
CA LEU A 225 -16.28 7.87 -26.99
C LEU A 225 -17.30 6.71 -27.07
N GLY A 226 -18.55 6.91 -26.65
CA GLY A 226 -19.61 5.91 -26.72
C GLY A 226 -19.22 4.62 -25.99
N SER A 227 -19.21 3.48 -26.69
CA SER A 227 -18.82 2.18 -26.09
C SER A 227 -17.37 2.13 -25.60
N ASN A 228 -16.49 3.02 -26.09
CA ASN A 228 -15.13 3.16 -25.56
C ASN A 228 -15.08 4.02 -24.30
N GLY A 229 -16.17 4.69 -23.91
CA GLY A 229 -16.28 5.52 -22.71
C GLY A 229 -16.13 4.73 -21.41
N ASP A 230 -16.55 3.46 -21.37
CA ASP A 230 -16.35 2.55 -20.24
C ASP A 230 -14.86 2.29 -19.94
N GLY A 231 -13.98 2.56 -20.92
CA GLY A 231 -12.53 2.43 -20.79
C GLY A 231 -11.83 3.71 -20.32
N VAL A 232 -12.57 4.77 -19.97
CA VAL A 232 -12.00 6.02 -19.47
C VAL A 232 -11.85 5.97 -17.96
N LEU A 233 -10.62 6.20 -17.47
CA LEU A 233 -10.33 6.28 -16.04
C LEU A 233 -9.71 7.63 -15.72
N VAL A 234 -10.26 8.33 -14.73
CA VAL A 234 -9.65 9.53 -14.15
C VAL A 234 -8.51 9.09 -13.22
N CYS A 235 -7.32 9.66 -13.42
CA CYS A 235 -6.11 9.25 -12.73
C CYS A 235 -5.56 10.38 -11.85
N SER A 236 -5.02 9.99 -10.70
CA SER A 236 -4.27 10.84 -9.78
C SER A 236 -2.87 10.25 -9.54
N ALA A 237 -1.94 11.07 -9.05
CA ALA A 237 -0.62 10.59 -8.63
C ALA A 237 -0.77 9.72 -7.37
N GLY A 238 -0.22 8.50 -7.40
CA GLY A 238 -0.23 7.60 -6.23
C GLY A 238 0.72 8.06 -5.12
N GLY A 239 0.43 7.66 -3.88
CA GLY A 239 1.19 8.07 -2.68
C GLY A 239 2.46 7.27 -2.35
N GLY A 240 2.99 6.45 -3.28
CA GLY A 240 4.24 5.69 -3.09
C GLY A 240 4.28 4.76 -1.86
N MET A 241 5.48 4.45 -1.38
CA MET A 241 5.72 3.73 -0.15
C MET A 241 6.53 4.58 0.82
N ASP A 242 6.13 4.60 2.09
CA ASP A 242 6.92 5.15 3.17
C ASP A 242 7.54 4.03 3.99
N VAL A 243 8.84 4.13 4.28
CA VAL A 243 9.52 3.23 5.20
C VAL A 243 9.21 3.70 6.61
N LEU A 244 8.55 2.85 7.38
CA LEU A 244 8.30 3.08 8.79
C LEU A 244 9.42 2.46 9.61
N GLU A 245 10.29 3.29 10.17
CA GLU A 245 11.20 2.87 11.23
C GLU A 245 10.40 2.91 12.54
N VAL A 246 10.26 1.74 13.19
CA VAL A 246 9.43 1.57 14.40
C VAL A 246 9.91 2.48 15.52
N GLU A 247 11.22 2.68 15.61
CA GLU A 247 11.87 3.55 16.57
C GLU A 247 11.54 5.04 16.36
N ASP A 248 11.30 5.47 15.12
CA ASP A 248 10.98 6.87 14.80
C ASP A 248 9.54 7.24 15.18
N LEU A 249 8.64 6.25 15.23
CA LEU A 249 7.28 6.45 15.70
C LEU A 249 7.23 6.49 17.23
N ALA A 250 8.04 5.67 17.88
CA ALA A 250 7.88 5.36 19.28
C ALA A 250 8.27 6.55 20.19
N PRO A 251 7.35 7.08 21.02
CA PRO A 251 7.73 8.12 21.98
C PRO A 251 8.80 7.56 22.94
N ALA A 252 9.76 8.40 23.31
CA ALA A 252 10.68 8.07 24.39
C ALA A 252 9.94 8.19 25.74
N ALA A 253 10.29 7.34 26.71
CA ALA A 253 9.59 7.30 28.01
C ALA A 253 9.63 8.66 28.74
N ASP A 254 10.71 9.41 28.55
CA ASP A 254 10.95 10.75 29.11
C ASP A 254 10.24 11.89 28.34
N GLU A 255 9.72 11.61 27.15
CA GLU A 255 8.91 12.53 26.34
C GLU A 255 7.40 12.24 26.46
N GLN A 256 7.03 11.23 27.27
CA GLN A 256 5.65 10.81 27.45
C GLN A 256 4.91 11.75 28.41
N GLU A 257 4.15 12.71 27.87
CA GLU A 257 3.33 13.63 28.67
C GLU A 257 1.92 13.09 28.99
N ALA A 258 1.41 12.15 28.18
CA ALA A 258 0.05 11.63 28.31
C ALA A 258 -0.06 10.47 29.32
N GLY A 259 -1.12 10.46 30.12
CA GLY A 259 -1.39 9.37 31.05
C GLY A 259 -1.90 8.11 30.36
N LEU A 260 -1.23 6.98 30.59
CA LEU A 260 -1.54 5.71 29.93
C LEU A 260 -2.08 4.68 30.91
N ALA A 261 -3.02 3.85 30.45
CA ALA A 261 -3.47 2.66 31.17
C ALA A 261 -3.46 1.42 30.28
N VAL A 262 -3.47 0.25 30.91
CA VAL A 262 -3.69 -1.05 30.26
C VAL A 262 -5.02 -1.62 30.72
N VAL A 263 -5.82 -2.11 29.77
CA VAL A 263 -6.98 -2.96 30.03
C VAL A 263 -6.74 -4.34 29.41
N LEU A 264 -6.57 -5.34 30.27
CA LEU A 264 -6.28 -6.71 29.87
C LEU A 264 -7.52 -7.59 29.96
N LEU A 265 -8.02 -8.03 28.80
CA LEU A 265 -9.24 -8.81 28.69
C LEU A 265 -8.97 -10.30 28.92
N CYS A 266 -9.59 -10.83 29.97
CA CYS A 266 -9.42 -12.20 30.44
C CYS A 266 -10.77 -12.93 30.65
N GLY A 267 -11.89 -12.40 30.16
CA GLY A 267 -13.26 -12.89 30.42
C GLY A 267 -13.75 -14.10 29.62
N GLY A 268 -13.11 -14.46 28.50
CA GLY A 268 -13.66 -15.47 27.58
C GLY A 268 -13.66 -16.90 28.13
N GLU A 269 -14.83 -17.58 28.10
CA GLU A 269 -15.06 -18.91 28.69
C GLU A 269 -14.16 -20.07 28.19
N GLY A 270 -13.48 -19.89 27.05
CA GLY A 270 -12.54 -20.91 26.53
C GLY A 270 -13.21 -22.21 26.07
N ARG A 271 -14.47 -22.17 25.63
CA ARG A 271 -15.32 -23.35 25.29
C ARG A 271 -14.60 -24.41 24.44
N ARG A 272 -13.79 -24.00 23.45
CA ARG A 272 -13.04 -24.92 22.55
C ARG A 272 -11.99 -25.76 23.29
N MET A 273 -11.43 -25.26 24.39
CA MET A 273 -10.39 -25.94 25.18
C MET A 273 -10.97 -26.87 26.25
N GLN A 274 -12.14 -26.52 26.81
CA GLN A 274 -12.87 -27.40 27.73
C GLN A 274 -13.25 -28.72 27.04
N ALA A 275 -13.63 -28.66 25.75
CA ALA A 275 -13.91 -29.84 24.93
C ALA A 275 -12.67 -30.74 24.70
N GLY A 276 -11.46 -30.21 24.86
CA GLY A 276 -10.19 -30.92 24.74
C GLY A 276 -9.59 -31.41 26.07
N GLY A 277 -10.30 -31.26 27.20
CA GLY A 277 -9.88 -31.74 28.51
C GLY A 277 -8.95 -30.81 29.30
N VAL A 278 -8.75 -29.57 28.85
CA VAL A 278 -7.96 -28.55 29.57
C VAL A 278 -8.89 -27.76 30.49
N THR A 279 -8.63 -27.81 31.80
CA THR A 279 -9.45 -27.13 32.83
C THR A 279 -8.91 -25.76 33.23
N THR A 280 -7.61 -25.52 33.04
CA THR A 280 -6.95 -24.23 33.26
C THR A 280 -7.51 -23.17 32.32
N HIS A 281 -7.78 -21.96 32.84
CA HIS A 281 -8.28 -20.86 32.01
C HIS A 281 -7.27 -20.47 30.95
N LYS A 282 -7.72 -20.11 29.75
CA LYS A 282 -6.85 -19.81 28.61
C LYS A 282 -5.77 -18.75 28.91
N PRO A 283 -6.08 -17.60 29.55
CA PRO A 283 -5.07 -16.60 29.92
C PRO A 283 -4.17 -17.02 31.09
N LEU A 284 -4.48 -18.11 31.79
CA LEU A 284 -3.67 -18.67 32.89
C LEU A 284 -2.81 -19.86 32.45
N LEU A 285 -2.88 -20.26 31.17
CA LEU A 285 -1.97 -21.26 30.62
C LEU A 285 -0.54 -20.72 30.62
N GLU A 286 0.41 -21.61 30.92
CA GLU A 286 1.79 -21.23 31.08
C GLU A 286 2.52 -21.08 29.74
N VAL A 287 3.13 -19.92 29.55
CA VAL A 287 4.07 -19.60 28.48
C VAL A 287 5.45 -19.54 29.14
N ASN A 288 6.36 -20.42 28.74
CA ASN A 288 7.67 -20.60 29.39
C ASN A 288 7.61 -20.73 30.94
N GLY A 289 6.59 -21.41 31.46
CA GLY A 289 6.41 -21.64 32.91
C GLY A 289 5.80 -20.46 33.68
N VAL A 290 5.34 -19.41 32.98
CA VAL A 290 4.68 -18.24 33.58
C VAL A 290 3.26 -18.13 33.04
N PRO A 291 2.23 -17.88 33.87
CA PRO A 291 0.88 -17.65 33.36
C PRO A 291 0.86 -16.57 32.27
N SER A 292 0.22 -16.83 31.14
CA SER A 292 0.22 -15.92 29.97
C SER A 292 -0.20 -14.49 30.34
N THR A 293 -1.20 -14.33 31.22
CA THR A 293 -1.64 -13.01 31.71
C THR A 293 -0.51 -12.25 32.39
N ARG A 294 0.25 -12.93 33.25
CA ARG A 294 1.42 -12.38 33.93
C ARG A 294 2.51 -12.02 32.92
N PHE A 295 2.80 -12.93 31.99
CA PHE A 295 3.80 -12.72 30.94
C PHE A 295 3.50 -11.47 30.10
N VAL A 296 2.23 -11.27 29.70
CA VAL A 296 1.79 -10.09 28.95
C VAL A 296 1.95 -8.81 29.78
N LEU A 297 1.57 -8.84 31.06
CA LEU A 297 1.68 -7.67 31.93
C LEU A 297 3.14 -7.28 32.16
N GLU A 298 4.02 -8.24 32.46
CA GLU A 298 5.46 -8.01 32.60
C GLU A 298 6.06 -7.44 31.29
N SER A 299 5.64 -7.95 30.13
CA SER A 299 6.10 -7.43 28.83
C SER A 299 5.66 -5.98 28.58
N LEU A 300 4.51 -5.55 29.14
CA LEU A 300 4.04 -4.17 29.06
C LEU A 300 4.76 -3.26 30.06
N LEU A 301 5.05 -3.75 31.26
CA LEU A 301 5.90 -3.04 32.24
C LEU A 301 7.31 -2.80 31.69
N ASP A 302 7.87 -3.81 31.00
CA ASP A 302 9.20 -3.73 30.38
C ASP A 302 9.15 -3.09 28.97
N SER A 303 8.01 -2.55 28.55
CA SER A 303 7.85 -2.01 27.18
C SER A 303 8.62 -0.71 26.94
N GLY A 304 9.01 -0.01 28.00
CA GLY A 304 9.57 1.34 27.92
C GLY A 304 8.50 2.44 27.84
N LEU A 305 7.24 2.13 28.14
CA LEU A 305 6.16 3.11 28.36
C LEU A 305 5.87 3.23 29.85
N ASP A 306 5.48 4.42 30.30
CA ASP A 306 5.05 4.67 31.68
C ASP A 306 3.52 4.52 31.79
N PHE A 307 3.07 3.41 32.34
CA PHE A 307 1.65 3.14 32.56
C PHE A 307 1.26 3.50 33.99
N ALA A 308 0.30 4.42 34.13
CA ALA A 308 -0.25 4.83 35.42
C ALA A 308 -1.14 3.73 36.05
N GLN A 309 -1.75 2.88 35.22
CA GLN A 309 -2.74 1.91 35.70
C GLN A 309 -2.75 0.62 34.86
N PHE A 310 -2.93 -0.52 35.54
CA PHE A 310 -3.19 -1.82 34.92
C PHE A 310 -4.51 -2.39 35.45
N LEU A 311 -5.46 -2.61 34.56
CA LEU A 311 -6.76 -3.20 34.84
C LEU A 311 -6.86 -4.58 34.18
N VAL A 312 -7.27 -5.60 34.92
CA VAL A 312 -7.42 -6.97 34.41
C VAL A 312 -8.87 -7.40 34.57
N VAL A 313 -9.57 -7.58 33.46
CA VAL A 313 -11.01 -7.91 33.44
C VAL A 313 -11.20 -9.41 33.37
N VAL A 314 -11.77 -10.01 34.43
CA VAL A 314 -11.88 -11.47 34.60
C VAL A 314 -13.33 -11.90 34.90
N PRO A 315 -13.67 -13.19 34.76
CA PRO A 315 -14.95 -13.70 35.26
C PRO A 315 -14.99 -13.71 36.81
N PRO A 316 -16.11 -13.35 37.47
CA PRO A 316 -16.23 -13.33 38.92
C PRO A 316 -15.78 -14.63 39.61
N ALA A 317 -16.09 -15.77 38.99
CA ALA A 317 -15.75 -17.09 39.52
C ALA A 317 -14.24 -17.40 39.56
N ARG A 318 -13.40 -16.59 38.89
CA ARG A 318 -11.96 -16.83 38.72
C ARG A 318 -11.07 -15.79 39.37
N VAL A 319 -11.63 -14.79 40.06
CA VAL A 319 -10.86 -13.67 40.68
C VAL A 319 -9.66 -14.17 41.48
N SER A 320 -9.85 -15.17 42.35
CA SER A 320 -8.78 -15.72 43.19
C SER A 320 -7.64 -16.38 42.42
N GLU A 321 -7.92 -16.97 41.25
CA GLU A 321 -6.87 -17.52 40.37
C GLU A 321 -5.98 -16.41 39.81
N TYR A 322 -6.57 -15.28 39.43
CA TYR A 322 -5.84 -14.12 38.91
C TYR A 322 -5.11 -13.34 40.01
N GLU A 323 -5.71 -13.19 41.20
CA GLU A 323 -5.01 -12.63 42.38
C GLU A 323 -3.75 -13.43 42.71
N THR A 324 -3.82 -14.76 42.61
CA THR A 324 -2.67 -15.63 42.82
C THR A 324 -1.64 -15.49 41.71
N ALA A 325 -2.07 -15.47 40.44
CA ALA A 325 -1.16 -15.35 39.30
C ALA A 325 -0.43 -13.99 39.24
N LEU A 326 -1.03 -12.95 39.81
CA LEU A 326 -0.56 -11.56 39.75
C LEU A 326 -0.13 -10.99 41.11
N SER A 327 0.09 -11.84 42.13
CA SER A 327 0.23 -11.45 43.54
C SER A 327 1.30 -10.39 43.89
N ASP A 328 2.24 -10.13 42.98
CA ASP A 328 3.34 -9.17 43.14
C ASP A 328 3.33 -8.05 42.08
N LEU A 329 2.28 -7.97 41.28
CA LEU A 329 2.12 -6.97 40.23
C LEU A 329 1.04 -5.98 40.65
N SER A 330 1.27 -4.69 40.38
CA SER A 330 0.29 -3.64 40.64
C SER A 330 -0.78 -3.64 39.55
N ALA A 331 -1.70 -4.60 39.63
CA ALA A 331 -2.86 -4.72 38.76
C ALA A 331 -4.16 -4.79 39.57
N GLU A 332 -5.15 -4.00 39.16
CA GLU A 332 -6.50 -4.06 39.69
C GLU A 332 -7.31 -5.09 38.92
N ILE A 333 -7.93 -6.03 39.64
CA ILE A 333 -8.78 -7.06 39.05
C ILE A 333 -10.22 -6.57 39.07
N ILE A 334 -10.81 -6.47 37.89
CA ILE A 334 -12.20 -6.06 37.65
C ILE A 334 -12.98 -7.28 37.16
N THR A 335 -14.26 -7.37 37.50
CA THR A 335 -15.11 -8.47 37.05
C THR A 335 -16.03 -8.06 35.91
N GLN A 336 -16.15 -8.94 34.91
CA GLN A 336 -17.25 -8.92 33.96
C GLN A 336 -18.27 -9.97 34.39
N ASP A 337 -19.43 -9.53 34.90
CA ASP A 337 -20.42 -10.43 35.51
C ASP A 337 -21.01 -11.44 34.52
N GLU A 338 -21.37 -10.98 33.32
CA GLU A 338 -21.94 -11.79 32.25
C GLU A 338 -21.03 -11.74 31.01
N PRO A 339 -20.80 -12.87 30.29
CA PRO A 339 -19.87 -12.94 29.16
C PRO A 339 -20.47 -12.31 27.89
N LEU A 340 -20.78 -11.01 27.93
CA LEU A 340 -21.48 -10.26 26.89
C LEU A 340 -20.54 -9.70 25.80
N GLY A 341 -19.37 -10.30 25.63
CA GLY A 341 -18.38 -9.90 24.62
C GLY A 341 -17.22 -9.07 25.13
N THR A 342 -16.22 -8.91 24.28
CA THR A 342 -14.97 -8.22 24.59
C THR A 342 -15.15 -6.72 24.73
N GLY A 343 -16.04 -6.10 23.95
CA GLY A 343 -16.36 -4.68 24.08
C GLY A 343 -17.09 -4.37 25.39
N ASN A 344 -17.94 -5.28 25.87
CA ASN A 344 -18.55 -5.16 27.19
C ASN A 344 -17.52 -5.28 28.32
N ALA A 345 -16.52 -6.14 28.16
CA ALA A 345 -15.42 -6.25 29.13
C ALA A 345 -14.59 -4.95 29.21
N VAL A 346 -14.35 -4.28 28.07
CA VAL A 346 -13.74 -2.94 28.08
C VAL A 346 -14.66 -1.95 28.76
N PHE A 347 -15.96 -1.94 28.42
CA PHE A 347 -16.98 -1.07 29.04
C PHE A 347 -16.99 -1.18 30.57
N ALA A 348 -16.90 -2.40 31.12
CA ALA A 348 -16.85 -2.62 32.57
C ALA A 348 -15.60 -2.00 33.24
N ALA A 349 -14.50 -1.84 32.50
CA ALA A 349 -13.28 -1.23 33.01
C ALA A 349 -13.30 0.31 33.00
N LEU A 350 -14.18 0.95 32.20
CA LEU A 350 -14.17 2.40 32.01
C LEU A 350 -14.34 3.18 33.31
N ASP A 351 -15.24 2.73 34.19
CA ASP A 351 -15.53 3.42 35.45
C ASP A 351 -14.41 3.28 36.50
N HIS A 352 -13.42 2.42 36.23
CA HIS A 352 -12.24 2.22 37.08
C HIS A 352 -11.01 3.02 36.62
N LEU A 353 -11.06 3.66 35.43
CA LEU A 353 -9.94 4.45 34.92
C LEU A 353 -9.70 5.69 35.80
N THR A 354 -8.46 5.90 36.25
CA THR A 354 -8.10 7.08 37.03
C THR A 354 -8.22 8.36 36.20
N ALA A 355 -8.37 9.52 36.85
CA ALA A 355 -8.61 10.80 36.16
C ALA A 355 -7.44 11.26 35.27
N GLU A 356 -6.23 10.78 35.54
CA GLU A 356 -5.00 11.10 34.79
C GLU A 356 -4.85 10.30 33.49
N VAL A 357 -5.64 9.24 33.29
CA VAL A 357 -5.57 8.41 32.08
C VAL A 357 -6.22 9.14 30.90
N GLU A 358 -5.47 9.25 29.81
CA GLU A 358 -5.88 9.84 28.53
C GLU A 358 -5.95 8.80 27.41
N HIS A 359 -5.06 7.79 27.41
CA HIS A 359 -5.05 6.73 26.41
C HIS A 359 -4.95 5.35 27.06
N VAL A 360 -5.63 4.37 26.47
CA VAL A 360 -5.75 3.02 27.01
C VAL A 360 -5.27 1.99 25.99
N TRP A 361 -4.30 1.19 26.38
CA TRP A 361 -3.90 -0.01 25.65
C TRP A 361 -4.82 -1.16 26.03
N VAL A 362 -5.65 -1.60 25.09
CA VAL A 362 -6.55 -2.75 25.25
C VAL A 362 -5.93 -3.97 24.57
N THR A 363 -5.72 -5.06 25.30
CA THR A 363 -5.29 -6.34 24.72
C THR A 363 -5.84 -7.53 25.52
N PHE A 364 -5.46 -8.76 25.15
CA PHE A 364 -5.94 -9.98 25.77
C PHE A 364 -4.83 -10.66 26.55
N GLY A 365 -5.15 -11.22 27.73
CA GLY A 365 -4.18 -11.99 28.52
C GLY A 365 -3.64 -13.26 27.84
N SER A 366 -4.16 -13.58 26.64
CA SER A 366 -3.74 -14.70 25.80
C SER A 366 -2.91 -14.29 24.57
N GLN A 367 -2.38 -13.06 24.52
CA GLN A 367 -1.55 -12.52 23.42
C GLN A 367 -0.08 -12.32 23.82
N PRO A 368 0.67 -13.38 24.12
CA PRO A 368 2.04 -13.28 24.64
C PRO A 368 3.08 -12.88 23.57
N LEU A 369 2.72 -12.80 22.30
CA LEU A 369 3.68 -12.52 21.22
C LEU A 369 3.74 -11.05 20.81
N ILE A 370 2.82 -10.19 21.27
CA ILE A 370 2.87 -8.75 20.99
C ILE A 370 4.16 -8.16 21.55
N ARG A 371 4.87 -7.39 20.73
CA ARG A 371 6.16 -6.78 21.07
C ARG A 371 5.99 -5.36 21.60
N ALA A 372 6.87 -4.96 22.51
CA ALA A 372 6.96 -3.59 23.01
C ALA A 372 7.13 -2.57 21.88
N ALA A 373 7.94 -2.89 20.87
CA ALA A 373 8.13 -2.09 19.67
C ALA A 373 6.79 -1.78 18.97
N SER A 374 5.93 -2.78 18.77
CA SER A 374 4.62 -2.64 18.13
C SER A 374 3.66 -1.79 18.99
N VAL A 375 3.67 -1.99 20.31
CA VAL A 375 2.86 -1.18 21.25
C VAL A 375 3.28 0.30 21.18
N ARG A 376 4.59 0.57 21.22
CA ARG A 376 5.15 1.92 21.18
C ARG A 376 4.97 2.60 19.83
N ALA A 377 5.25 1.91 18.72
CA ALA A 377 5.04 2.45 17.38
C ALA A 377 3.58 2.81 17.15
N ALA A 378 2.66 1.96 17.60
CA ALA A 378 1.23 2.25 17.52
C ALA A 378 0.82 3.45 18.37
N LEU A 379 1.40 3.63 19.57
CA LEU A 379 1.16 4.82 20.38
C LEU A 379 1.67 6.08 19.69
N GLY A 380 2.88 6.00 19.11
CA GLY A 380 3.47 7.06 18.30
C GLY A 380 2.56 7.54 17.18
N HIS A 381 2.11 6.59 16.35
CA HIS A 381 1.16 6.84 15.28
C HIS A 381 -0.16 7.43 15.81
N HIS A 382 -0.67 6.89 16.91
CA HIS A 382 -1.90 7.34 17.57
C HIS A 382 -1.82 8.82 17.98
N LEU A 383 -0.73 9.21 18.66
CA LEU A 383 -0.55 10.58 19.15
C LEU A 383 -0.22 11.57 18.02
N ALA A 384 0.70 11.21 17.12
CA ALA A 384 1.14 12.09 16.03
C ALA A 384 -0.01 12.47 15.08
N ASN A 385 -0.95 11.55 14.88
CA ASN A 385 -2.11 11.74 14.01
C ASN A 385 -3.39 12.11 14.78
N GLN A 386 -3.31 12.34 16.09
CA GLN A 386 -4.46 12.68 16.94
C GLN A 386 -5.63 11.71 16.78
N LEU A 387 -5.33 10.41 16.74
CA LEU A 387 -6.32 9.36 16.54
C LEU A 387 -7.06 9.05 17.83
N ASP A 388 -8.28 8.54 17.67
CA ASP A 388 -9.15 8.08 18.75
C ASP A 388 -9.07 6.58 18.93
N PHE A 389 -8.80 5.85 17.85
CA PHE A 389 -8.62 4.41 17.89
C PHE A 389 -7.54 3.95 16.91
N THR A 390 -6.56 3.18 17.39
CA THR A 390 -5.43 2.73 16.57
C THR A 390 -5.17 1.24 16.72
N LEU A 391 -5.01 0.57 15.58
CA LEU A 391 -4.74 -0.85 15.50
C LEU A 391 -3.31 -1.07 14.99
N PRO A 392 -2.37 -1.61 15.77
CA PRO A 392 -1.17 -2.21 15.19
C PRO A 392 -1.58 -3.38 14.29
N THR A 393 -1.11 -3.34 13.05
CA THR A 393 -1.41 -4.30 11.99
C THR A 393 -0.16 -4.93 11.41
N THR A 394 -0.38 -5.95 10.59
CA THR A 394 0.63 -6.62 9.77
C THR A 394 -0.02 -7.15 8.49
N TRP A 395 0.79 -7.39 7.46
CA TRP A 395 0.34 -7.96 6.19
C TRP A 395 0.62 -9.45 6.16
N ARG A 396 -0.36 -10.26 5.76
CA ARG A 396 -0.22 -11.71 5.71
C ARG A 396 -1.17 -12.37 4.72
N ASP A 397 -0.86 -13.62 4.40
CA ASP A 397 -1.79 -14.52 3.74
C ASP A 397 -2.95 -14.87 4.68
N GLU A 398 -4.15 -14.94 4.11
CA GLU A 398 -5.42 -15.31 4.75
C GLU A 398 -5.66 -14.54 6.08
N PRO A 399 -5.83 -13.20 6.03
CA PRO A 399 -6.07 -12.40 7.22
C PRO A 399 -7.40 -12.79 7.88
N TYR A 400 -7.35 -13.06 9.19
CA TYR A 400 -8.53 -13.49 9.95
C TYR A 400 -9.55 -12.36 10.16
N ALA A 401 -9.04 -11.16 10.45
CA ALA A 401 -9.83 -9.96 10.70
C ALA A 401 -9.26 -8.80 9.87
N PRO A 402 -9.56 -8.78 8.55
CA PRO A 402 -8.97 -7.79 7.67
C PRO A 402 -9.43 -6.37 8.02
N LEU A 403 -8.46 -5.45 8.05
CA LEU A 403 -8.72 -4.02 8.09
C LEU A 403 -8.89 -3.53 6.65
N LEU A 404 -10.04 -2.95 6.34
CA LEU A 404 -10.36 -2.50 4.99
C LEU A 404 -10.02 -1.02 4.82
N ARG A 405 -9.52 -0.66 3.63
CA ARG A 405 -9.17 0.71 3.26
C ARG A 405 -9.78 1.10 1.92
N ASP A 406 -10.04 2.38 1.72
CA ASP A 406 -10.39 2.94 0.41
C ASP A 406 -9.15 3.25 -0.46
N ASP A 407 -9.37 3.76 -1.66
CA ASP A 407 -8.32 4.12 -2.62
C ASP A 407 -7.43 5.27 -2.11
N GLU A 408 -7.91 6.06 -1.15
CA GLU A 408 -7.14 7.08 -0.44
C GLU A 408 -6.41 6.53 0.81
N ARG A 409 -6.39 5.20 1.00
CA ARG A 409 -5.78 4.47 2.12
C ARG A 409 -6.40 4.73 3.49
N ARG A 410 -7.60 5.32 3.54
CA ARG A 410 -8.32 5.56 4.81
C ARG A 410 -9.03 4.29 5.24
N VAL A 411 -9.05 4.01 6.55
CA VAL A 411 -9.78 2.86 7.09
C VAL A 411 -11.28 3.04 6.84
N THR A 412 -11.92 2.02 6.29
CA THR A 412 -13.36 2.00 5.99
C THR A 412 -14.15 0.99 6.81
N ASP A 413 -13.53 -0.11 7.24
CA ASP A 413 -14.17 -1.12 8.10
C ASP A 413 -13.14 -2.07 8.74
N SER A 414 -13.58 -2.82 9.76
CA SER A 414 -12.89 -3.97 10.32
C SER A 414 -13.87 -5.15 10.37
N VAL A 415 -13.56 -6.21 9.64
CA VAL A 415 -14.51 -7.32 9.38
C VAL A 415 -14.01 -8.61 10.04
N GLU A 416 -14.91 -9.45 10.57
CA GLU A 416 -14.55 -10.79 11.04
C GLU A 416 -15.06 -11.86 10.06
N THR A 417 -14.11 -12.53 9.40
CA THR A 417 -14.34 -13.52 8.32
C THR A 417 -15.33 -14.63 8.67
N HIS A 418 -15.41 -15.01 9.95
CA HIS A 418 -16.30 -16.09 10.42
C HIS A 418 -17.72 -15.65 10.79
N LEU A 419 -17.95 -14.36 11.05
CA LEU A 419 -19.24 -13.85 11.49
C LEU A 419 -19.99 -13.11 10.38
N ASP A 420 -19.26 -12.42 9.52
CA ASP A 420 -19.85 -11.48 8.56
C ASP A 420 -20.07 -12.11 7.16
N GLY A 421 -19.78 -13.40 6.99
CA GLY A 421 -19.89 -14.08 5.68
C GLY A 421 -18.91 -13.53 4.64
N PHE A 422 -17.87 -12.83 5.09
CA PHE A 422 -16.87 -12.17 4.27
C PHE A 422 -15.82 -13.17 3.83
N GLU A 423 -15.62 -13.32 2.51
CA GLU A 423 -14.47 -14.05 1.98
C GLU A 423 -13.22 -13.20 2.17
N ALA A 424 -12.33 -13.65 3.06
CA ALA A 424 -11.05 -12.99 3.29
C ALA A 424 -10.28 -12.88 1.96
N PRO A 425 -9.59 -11.76 1.70
CA PRO A 425 -8.65 -11.71 0.59
C PRO A 425 -7.55 -12.76 0.79
N GLU A 426 -6.94 -13.23 -0.30
CA GLU A 426 -5.81 -14.17 -0.22
C GLU A 426 -4.64 -13.58 0.58
N PHE A 427 -4.42 -12.27 0.44
CA PHE A 427 -3.41 -11.50 1.16
C PHE A 427 -4.01 -10.16 1.62
N GLY A 428 -3.75 -9.75 2.85
CA GLY A 428 -4.25 -8.47 3.35
C GLY A 428 -3.73 -8.06 4.72
N GLU A 429 -4.13 -6.86 5.14
CA GLU A 429 -3.79 -6.25 6.42
C GLU A 429 -4.70 -6.80 7.53
N THR A 430 -4.12 -7.21 8.67
CA THR A 430 -4.87 -7.68 9.86
C THR A 430 -4.31 -7.05 11.12
N ASN A 431 -5.15 -6.84 12.13
CA ASN A 431 -4.70 -6.44 13.46
C ASN A 431 -4.03 -7.61 14.22
N ILE A 432 -3.24 -7.28 15.25
CA ILE A 432 -2.51 -8.25 16.08
C ILE A 432 -3.18 -8.58 17.43
N GLY A 433 -4.39 -8.08 17.69
CA GLY A 433 -5.07 -8.30 18.96
C GLY A 433 -4.64 -7.38 20.11
N GLY A 434 -4.15 -6.18 19.81
CA GLY A 434 -3.90 -5.10 20.75
C GLY A 434 -4.25 -3.76 20.12
N TYR A 435 -4.70 -2.78 20.91
CA TYR A 435 -5.30 -1.55 20.40
C TYR A 435 -5.05 -0.38 21.34
N TRP A 436 -4.79 0.80 20.78
CA TRP A 436 -4.84 2.06 21.51
C TRP A 436 -6.20 2.72 21.32
N ALA A 437 -6.80 3.20 22.42
CA ALA A 437 -8.01 3.99 22.40
C ALA A 437 -7.83 5.26 23.23
N SER A 438 -8.29 6.40 22.72
CA SER A 438 -8.41 7.62 23.53
C SER A 438 -9.52 7.42 24.57
N ARG A 439 -9.35 8.00 25.77
CA ARG A 439 -10.42 8.03 26.77
C ARG A 439 -11.68 8.68 26.23
N MET A 440 -11.53 9.73 25.41
CA MET A 440 -12.64 10.38 24.74
C MET A 440 -13.45 9.39 23.89
N ALA A 441 -12.78 8.56 23.08
CA ALA A 441 -13.44 7.55 22.26
C ALA A 441 -14.15 6.50 23.11
N LEU A 442 -13.51 6.02 24.19
CA LEU A 442 -14.15 5.08 25.12
C LEU A 442 -15.40 5.69 25.78
N GLU A 443 -15.34 6.94 26.22
CA GLU A 443 -16.47 7.60 26.88
C GLU A 443 -17.61 7.97 25.91
N SER A 444 -17.29 8.43 24.70
CA SER A 444 -18.29 8.86 23.73
C SER A 444 -18.81 7.69 22.89
N VAL A 445 -17.93 6.92 22.24
CA VAL A 445 -18.31 5.86 21.31
C VAL A 445 -18.69 4.57 22.04
N LEU A 446 -17.84 4.05 22.92
CA LEU A 446 -18.12 2.74 23.54
C LEU A 446 -19.34 2.77 24.46
N ARG A 447 -19.55 3.88 25.21
CA ARG A 447 -20.77 4.03 26.03
C ARG A 447 -22.03 4.18 25.18
N GLU A 448 -21.95 4.89 24.06
CA GLU A 448 -23.06 5.01 23.12
C GLU A 448 -23.38 3.64 22.51
N LEU A 449 -22.39 2.91 22.00
CA LEU A 449 -22.56 1.53 21.52
C LEU A 449 -23.19 0.62 22.58
N HIS A 450 -22.76 0.72 23.84
CA HIS A 450 -23.39 -0.04 24.91
C HIS A 450 -24.88 0.32 25.07
N THR A 451 -25.18 1.62 25.15
CA THR A 451 -26.54 2.13 25.32
C THR A 451 -27.45 1.76 24.15
N GLU A 452 -26.94 1.88 22.93
CA GLU A 452 -27.69 1.66 21.70
C GLU A 452 -27.86 0.19 21.32
N LEU A 453 -26.96 -0.68 21.74
CA LEU A 453 -27.00 -2.09 21.35
C LEU A 453 -27.47 -3.00 22.48
N PHE A 454 -27.30 -2.63 23.75
CA PHE A 454 -27.73 -3.47 24.85
C PHE A 454 -29.27 -3.51 24.96
N ASP A 455 -29.80 -4.70 25.13
CA ASP A 455 -31.21 -4.96 25.39
C ASP A 455 -31.34 -5.46 26.83
N GLU A 456 -31.83 -4.59 27.72
CA GLU A 456 -32.00 -4.89 29.14
C GLU A 456 -33.02 -6.02 29.36
N GLU A 457 -34.06 -6.13 28.52
CA GLU A 457 -35.09 -7.16 28.66
C GLU A 457 -34.56 -8.53 28.21
N ALA A 458 -33.77 -8.55 27.13
CA ALA A 458 -33.17 -9.77 26.61
C ALA A 458 -31.86 -10.16 27.34
N GLY A 459 -31.25 -9.26 28.11
CA GLY A 459 -29.98 -9.46 28.79
C GLY A 459 -28.80 -9.69 27.85
N ARG A 460 -28.84 -9.13 26.64
CA ARG A 460 -27.83 -9.33 25.59
C ARG A 460 -27.75 -8.16 24.61
N TYR A 461 -26.72 -8.13 23.78
CA TYR A 461 -26.59 -7.11 22.75
C TYR A 461 -27.39 -7.46 21.49
N ARG A 462 -27.90 -6.43 20.79
CA ARG A 462 -28.59 -6.52 19.50
C ARG A 462 -27.60 -6.69 18.33
N THR A 463 -26.67 -7.62 18.49
CA THR A 463 -25.71 -8.03 17.46
C THR A 463 -26.01 -9.48 17.02
N PRO A 464 -25.49 -9.94 15.87
CA PRO A 464 -25.70 -11.33 15.43
C PRO A 464 -25.20 -12.37 16.44
N SER A 465 -24.13 -12.07 17.18
CA SER A 465 -23.56 -12.94 18.23
C SER A 465 -24.31 -12.83 19.57
N GLY A 466 -25.05 -11.73 19.82
CA GLY A 466 -25.56 -11.37 21.14
C GLY A 466 -24.53 -10.71 22.06
N GLU A 467 -23.32 -10.48 21.56
CA GLU A 467 -22.17 -9.94 22.28
C GLU A 467 -21.71 -8.61 21.66
N LEU A 468 -21.14 -7.70 22.47
CA LEU A 468 -20.49 -6.50 21.96
C LEU A 468 -19.04 -6.81 21.56
N GLY A 469 -18.75 -6.77 20.26
CA GLY A 469 -17.46 -7.15 19.70
C GLY A 469 -16.41 -6.03 19.75
N TYR A 470 -15.21 -6.37 20.21
CA TYR A 470 -14.02 -5.51 20.14
C TYR A 470 -12.92 -6.24 19.35
N PRO A 471 -12.30 -5.63 18.33
CA PRO A 471 -12.27 -4.19 18.05
C PRO A 471 -13.33 -3.70 17.05
N ASN A 472 -14.04 -4.60 16.36
CA ASN A 472 -14.81 -4.25 15.16
C ASN A 472 -15.89 -3.20 15.40
N GLU A 473 -16.69 -3.32 16.48
CA GLU A 473 -17.72 -2.32 16.76
C GLU A 473 -17.12 -0.97 17.16
N MET A 474 -15.92 -0.96 17.77
CA MET A 474 -15.20 0.27 18.07
C MET A 474 -14.74 0.96 16.78
N VAL A 475 -14.17 0.22 15.82
CA VAL A 475 -13.79 0.77 14.50
C VAL A 475 -15.01 1.41 13.82
N ARG A 476 -16.11 0.66 13.70
CA ARG A 476 -17.34 1.15 13.05
C ARG A 476 -17.95 2.33 13.79
N GLY A 477 -17.98 2.28 15.13
CA GLY A 477 -18.50 3.34 15.98
C GLY A 477 -17.71 4.63 15.83
N CYS A 478 -16.38 4.57 15.88
CA CYS A 478 -15.54 5.74 15.67
C CYS A 478 -15.70 6.32 14.27
N LEU A 479 -15.71 5.48 13.22
CA LEU A 479 -15.95 5.94 11.85
C LEU A 479 -17.32 6.63 11.71
N ALA A 480 -18.37 6.06 12.31
CA ALA A 480 -19.71 6.65 12.30
C ALA A 480 -19.78 7.99 13.06
N ALA A 481 -19.01 8.12 14.14
CA ALA A 481 -18.89 9.35 14.93
C ALA A 481 -17.95 10.41 14.30
N GLY A 482 -17.26 10.09 13.19
CA GLY A 482 -16.25 10.94 12.57
C GLY A 482 -14.97 11.09 13.40
N GLN A 483 -14.70 10.13 14.29
CA GLN A 483 -13.49 10.04 15.10
C GLN A 483 -12.33 9.42 14.33
N GLY A 484 -11.10 9.77 14.72
CA GLY A 484 -9.89 9.30 14.03
C GLY A 484 -9.65 7.80 14.25
N VAL A 485 -9.69 7.00 13.19
CA VAL A 485 -9.36 5.57 13.23
C VAL A 485 -8.29 5.25 12.20
N ASP A 486 -7.26 4.53 12.61
CA ASP A 486 -6.29 4.02 11.66
C ASP A 486 -5.62 2.70 12.10
N GLY A 487 -5.12 1.96 11.13
CA GLY A 487 -4.19 0.85 11.32
C GLY A 487 -2.76 1.27 11.00
N VAL A 488 -1.78 0.74 11.72
CA VAL A 488 -0.35 0.97 11.43
C VAL A 488 0.38 -0.36 11.26
N PRO A 489 0.97 -0.66 10.08
CA PRO A 489 1.57 -1.95 9.76
C PRO A 489 2.98 -2.11 10.38
N CYS A 490 3.09 -1.90 11.70
CA CYS A 490 4.35 -1.91 12.45
C CYS A 490 4.69 -3.27 13.08
N ALA A 491 3.81 -4.26 12.98
CA ALA A 491 3.95 -5.51 13.71
C ALA A 491 4.51 -6.65 12.85
N ASP A 492 5.25 -7.55 13.49
CA ASP A 492 5.71 -8.80 12.89
C ASP A 492 4.50 -9.75 12.71
N PRO A 493 4.38 -10.47 11.57
CA PRO A 493 3.28 -11.41 11.33
C PRO A 493 3.07 -12.45 12.44
N GLU A 494 4.12 -12.78 13.20
CA GLU A 494 4.01 -13.70 14.32
C GLU A 494 3.18 -13.18 15.50
N GLU A 495 3.04 -11.86 15.65
CA GLU A 495 2.35 -11.23 16.78
C GLU A 495 0.83 -11.46 16.76
N VAL A 496 0.28 -11.86 15.62
CA VAL A 496 -1.14 -12.24 15.47
C VAL A 496 -1.49 -13.52 16.25
N VAL A 497 -0.49 -14.34 16.59
CA VAL A 497 -0.71 -15.65 17.20
C VAL A 497 -0.97 -15.54 18.70
N GLY A 498 -2.25 -15.70 19.05
CA GLY A 498 -2.70 -15.89 20.43
C GLY A 498 -2.92 -17.35 20.82
N ILE A 499 -3.01 -17.59 22.13
CA ILE A 499 -3.34 -18.92 22.67
C ILE A 499 -4.79 -19.26 22.29
N LYS A 500 -5.00 -20.33 21.50
CA LYS A 500 -6.33 -20.88 21.21
C LYS A 500 -6.43 -22.37 21.52
N THR A 501 -5.31 -23.10 21.43
CA THR A 501 -5.21 -24.55 21.66
C THR A 501 -3.86 -24.87 22.34
N PRO A 502 -3.68 -26.07 22.93
CA PRO A 502 -2.38 -26.47 23.50
C PRO A 502 -1.23 -26.48 22.48
N ALA A 503 -1.50 -26.83 21.20
CA ALA A 503 -0.49 -26.79 20.15
C ALA A 503 0.07 -25.37 19.90
N HIS A 504 -0.75 -24.33 20.13
CA HIS A 504 -0.28 -22.95 20.04
C HIS A 504 0.76 -22.62 21.12
N LEU A 505 0.67 -23.23 22.32
CA LEU A 505 1.64 -22.95 23.39
C LEU A 505 3.06 -23.40 23.01
N GLU A 506 3.18 -24.56 22.37
CA GLU A 506 4.49 -25.05 21.90
C GLU A 506 5.08 -24.14 20.82
N ASP A 507 4.25 -23.70 19.87
CA ASP A 507 4.66 -22.74 18.82
C ASP A 507 5.05 -21.37 19.40
N ILE A 508 4.23 -20.82 20.31
CA ILE A 508 4.52 -19.57 21.01
C ILE A 508 5.85 -19.66 21.77
N ASN A 509 6.08 -20.74 22.53
CA ASN A 509 7.33 -20.92 23.27
C ASN A 509 8.54 -20.99 22.33
N LYS A 510 8.44 -21.71 21.20
CA LYS A 510 9.51 -21.77 20.18
C LYS A 510 9.83 -20.39 19.60
N ARG A 511 8.82 -19.58 19.28
CA ARG A 511 9.00 -18.22 18.77
C ARG A 511 9.67 -17.32 19.81
N LEU A 512 9.23 -17.38 21.07
CA LEU A 512 9.86 -16.64 22.17
C LEU A 512 11.31 -17.07 22.41
N GLU A 513 11.61 -18.37 22.34
CA GLU A 513 12.98 -18.86 22.41
C GLU A 513 13.84 -18.38 21.24
N ALA A 514 13.29 -18.35 20.03
CA ALA A 514 13.97 -17.81 18.86
C ALA A 514 14.31 -16.33 19.09
N ARG A 515 13.34 -15.50 19.51
CA ARG A 515 13.56 -14.07 19.81
C ARG A 515 14.70 -13.86 20.80
N ARG A 516 14.76 -14.65 21.88
CA ARG A 516 15.84 -14.59 22.89
C ARG A 516 17.22 -14.97 22.36
N ARG A 517 17.33 -15.69 21.24
CA ARG A 517 18.62 -16.09 20.63
C ARG A 517 19.18 -15.03 19.67
N TRP A 518 18.31 -14.17 19.14
CA TRP A 518 18.66 -13.19 18.10
C TRP A 518 18.65 -11.74 18.61
N ASN A 519 18.02 -11.47 19.75
CA ASN A 519 18.27 -10.29 20.59
C ASN A 519 19.49 -10.52 21.48
#